data_AF-A0A6H1TXR6-F1
#
_entry.id   AF-A0A6H1TXR6-F1
#
_cell.length_a   1.000
_cell.length_b   1.000
_cell.length_c   1.000
_cell.angle_alpha   90.00
_cell.angle_beta   90.00
_cell.angle_gamma   90.00
#
_symmetry.space_group_name_H-M   'P 1'
#
loop_
_entity.id
_entity.type
_entity.pdbx_description
1 polymer ?
#
loop_
_entity_poly.entity_id
_entity_poly.type
_entity_poly.pdbx_seq_one_letter_code
_entity_poly.pdbx_strand_id
1 'polypeptide(L)'
;MSLRLIFWGILICLVDVTLSKPVDWGSVQFDLVHDFIGMLLMVYGTIHLSKIKIGGCYPKSMSFVKNVTILGAIDALHEHFIYEFPLWVLALRIFYFFASLVAIIVFCVAMRYFSQKVGFSKSIKRWKTTGLLFWFIYLIPFFFFCLIFGIAILAKTSINYTFHPFWMLVLLPVTLTPWIHGLVSLSTMKSEAQSMLRFCT
;
A
#
# COMPACT_ATOMS: atom_id res chain seq x y z
N MET A 1 6.72 -10.59 -15.48
CA MET A 1 7.50 -10.73 -14.22
C MET A 1 7.12 -9.69 -13.17
N SER A 2 6.82 -8.44 -13.56
CA SER A 2 6.57 -7.29 -12.67
C SER A 2 5.52 -7.50 -11.57
N LEU A 3 4.37 -8.13 -11.89
CA LEU A 3 3.32 -8.40 -10.89
C LEU A 3 3.79 -9.33 -9.76
N ARG A 4 4.76 -10.22 -10.01
CA ARG A 4 5.32 -11.09 -8.97
C ARG A 4 6.16 -10.29 -7.98
N LEU A 5 6.90 -9.29 -8.46
CA LEU A 5 7.74 -8.43 -7.62
C LEU A 5 6.87 -7.59 -6.68
N ILE A 6 5.80 -6.99 -7.21
CA ILE A 6 4.83 -6.26 -6.39
C ILE A 6 4.18 -7.20 -5.35
N PHE A 7 3.75 -8.39 -5.77
CA PHE A 7 3.15 -9.36 -4.86
C PHE A 7 4.08 -9.73 -3.70
N TRP A 8 5.34 -10.08 -4.00
CA TRP A 8 6.32 -10.43 -2.97
C TRP A 8 6.71 -9.24 -2.12
N GLY A 9 6.84 -8.05 -2.70
CA GLY A 9 7.11 -6.83 -1.95
C GLY A 9 6.01 -6.55 -0.92
N ILE A 10 4.74 -6.60 -1.34
CA ILE A 10 3.60 -6.45 -0.41
C ILE A 10 3.62 -7.54 0.66
N LEU A 11 3.87 -8.79 0.30
CA LEU A 11 3.88 -9.88 1.27
C LEU A 11 4.99 -9.71 2.31
N ILE A 12 6.19 -9.27 1.89
CA ILE A 12 7.31 -9.01 2.81
C ILE A 12 6.95 -7.87 3.76
N CYS A 13 6.40 -6.75 3.27
CA CYS A 13 5.96 -5.65 4.13
C CYS A 13 4.77 -6.00 5.05
N LEU A 14 3.97 -7.02 4.71
CA LEU A 14 2.86 -7.47 5.56
C LEU A 14 3.30 -8.48 6.63
N VAL A 15 4.34 -9.26 6.34
CA VAL A 15 4.94 -10.23 7.27
C VAL A 15 6.15 -9.55 7.91
N ASP A 16 5.92 -8.37 8.48
CA ASP A 16 6.92 -7.74 9.33
C ASP A 16 6.83 -8.35 10.72
N VAL A 17 7.92 -8.96 11.18
CA VAL A 17 8.01 -9.61 12.49
C VAL A 17 9.02 -8.83 13.30
N THR A 18 8.50 -7.89 14.08
CA THR A 18 9.30 -7.04 14.95
C THR A 18 9.95 -7.82 16.09
N LEU A 19 11.15 -8.33 15.82
CA LEU A 19 12.04 -8.86 16.84
C LEU A 19 12.88 -7.72 17.41
N SER A 20 12.32 -7.03 18.42
CA SER A 20 13.08 -6.09 19.23
C SER A 20 13.94 -6.86 20.24
N LYS A 21 15.25 -6.94 20.01
CA LYS A 21 16.20 -7.36 21.06
C LYS A 21 16.86 -6.13 21.67
N PRO A 22 16.76 -5.90 22.99
CA PRO A 22 17.58 -4.90 23.64
C PRO A 22 19.05 -5.33 23.54
N VAL A 23 19.91 -4.44 23.04
CA VAL A 23 21.37 -4.61 23.08
C VAL A 23 21.92 -3.48 23.94
N ASP A 24 22.92 -3.78 24.77
CA ASP A 24 23.45 -2.89 25.82
C ASP A 24 23.97 -1.52 25.32
N TRP A 25 24.09 -1.32 23.99
CA TRP A 25 24.57 -0.08 23.35
C TRP A 25 23.54 0.58 22.43
N GLY A 26 22.28 0.18 22.51
CA GLY A 26 21.18 0.70 21.70
C GLY A 26 20.30 -0.42 21.15
N SER A 27 19.01 -0.14 20.99
CA SER A 27 18.08 -1.08 20.36
C SER A 27 18.31 -1.11 18.85
N VAL A 28 18.93 -2.18 18.33
CA VAL A 28 18.93 -2.45 16.88
C VAL A 28 17.63 -3.17 16.54
N GLN A 29 16.74 -2.50 15.79
CA GLN A 29 15.52 -3.09 15.28
C GLN A 29 15.80 -3.83 13.96
N PHE A 30 15.52 -5.14 13.94
CA PHE A 30 15.69 -5.99 12.74
C PHE A 30 14.54 -5.85 11.71
N ASP A 31 13.50 -5.04 11.98
CA ASP A 31 12.38 -4.76 11.03
C ASP A 31 12.87 -4.17 9.71
N LEU A 32 13.91 -3.35 9.78
CA LEU A 32 14.37 -2.53 8.66
C LEU A 32 14.58 -3.30 7.34
N VAL A 33 15.23 -4.45 7.43
CA VAL A 33 15.72 -5.15 6.24
C VAL A 33 14.54 -5.68 5.44
N HIS A 34 13.46 -6.08 6.09
CA HIS A 34 12.29 -6.65 5.43
C HIS A 34 11.50 -5.54 4.73
N ASP A 35 11.16 -4.47 5.42
CA ASP A 35 10.36 -3.38 4.86
C ASP A 35 11.06 -2.66 3.71
N PHE A 36 12.35 -2.35 3.86
CA PHE A 36 13.09 -1.70 2.79
C PHE A 36 13.21 -2.58 1.55
N ILE A 37 13.50 -3.88 1.71
CA ILE A 37 13.55 -4.83 0.57
C ILE A 37 12.17 -4.95 -0.07
N GLY A 38 11.11 -5.07 0.72
CA GLY A 38 9.74 -5.13 0.22
C GLY A 38 9.38 -3.91 -0.64
N MET A 39 9.73 -2.72 -0.16
CA MET A 39 9.53 -1.46 -0.87
C MET A 39 10.36 -1.37 -2.16
N LEU A 40 11.62 -1.82 -2.15
CA LEU A 40 12.44 -1.88 -3.37
C LEU A 40 11.83 -2.80 -4.44
N LEU A 41 11.29 -3.96 -4.05
CA LEU A 41 10.59 -4.86 -4.96
C LEU A 41 9.34 -4.21 -5.56
N MET A 42 8.59 -3.47 -4.74
CA MET A 42 7.43 -2.70 -5.20
C MET A 42 7.85 -1.60 -6.19
N VAL A 43 8.90 -0.82 -5.89
CA VAL A 43 9.44 0.22 -6.78
C VAL A 43 9.88 -0.37 -8.12
N TYR A 44 10.66 -1.45 -8.10
CA TYR A 44 11.11 -2.09 -9.35
C TYR A 44 9.92 -2.66 -10.15
N GLY A 45 8.95 -3.27 -9.46
CA GLY A 45 7.71 -3.74 -10.05
C GLY A 45 6.88 -2.63 -10.72
N THR A 46 6.68 -1.50 -10.05
CA THR A 46 5.91 -0.36 -10.57
C THR A 46 6.64 0.35 -11.70
N ILE A 47 7.97 0.53 -11.63
CA ILE A 47 8.78 1.06 -12.73
C ILE A 47 8.61 0.18 -13.97
N HIS A 48 8.74 -1.13 -13.84
CA HIS A 48 8.59 -2.03 -14.98
C HIS A 48 7.16 -2.03 -15.53
N LEU A 49 6.13 -1.97 -14.69
CA LEU A 49 4.74 -1.85 -15.14
C LEU A 49 4.49 -0.52 -15.87
N SER A 50 5.06 0.58 -15.37
CA SER A 50 4.89 1.91 -15.98
C SER A 50 5.45 2.03 -17.40
N LYS A 51 6.39 1.15 -17.78
CA LYS A 51 6.95 1.10 -19.14
C LYS A 51 5.97 0.53 -20.18
N ILE A 52 4.90 -0.15 -19.74
CA ILE A 52 3.90 -0.71 -20.66
C ILE A 52 3.07 0.44 -21.24
N LYS A 53 3.13 0.61 -22.56
CA LYS A 53 2.41 1.67 -23.27
C LYS A 53 0.94 1.27 -23.49
N ILE A 54 0.11 1.56 -22.50
CA ILE A 54 -1.35 1.55 -22.66
C ILE A 54 -1.80 3.01 -22.69
N GLY A 55 -2.51 3.42 -23.75
CA GLY A 55 -2.96 4.81 -23.90
C GLY A 55 -3.92 5.29 -22.81
N GLY A 56 -4.44 6.51 -22.95
CA GLY A 56 -5.42 7.08 -22.02
C GLY A 56 -4.82 7.45 -20.66
N CYS A 57 -5.52 7.13 -19.56
CA CYS A 57 -5.13 7.56 -18.21
C CYS A 57 -4.03 6.68 -17.57
N TYR A 58 -3.76 5.49 -18.13
CA TYR A 58 -2.82 4.52 -17.54
C TYR A 58 -1.42 5.08 -17.26
N PRO A 59 -0.75 5.80 -18.19
CA PRO A 59 0.61 6.28 -17.96
C PRO A 59 0.68 7.31 -16.84
N LYS A 60 -0.34 8.19 -16.75
CA LYS A 60 -0.45 9.21 -15.69
C LYS A 60 -0.65 8.54 -14.32
N SER A 61 -1.60 7.61 -14.24
CA SER A 61 -1.87 6.84 -13.01
C SER A 61 -0.64 6.06 -12.55
N MET A 62 0.03 5.34 -13.46
CA MET A 62 1.24 4.58 -13.12
C MET A 62 2.42 5.49 -12.75
N SER A 63 2.55 6.67 -13.36
CA SER A 63 3.59 7.63 -12.98
C SER A 63 3.38 8.15 -11.56
N PHE A 64 2.13 8.44 -11.18
CA PHE A 64 1.79 8.83 -9.81
C PHE A 64 2.14 7.71 -8.82
N VAL A 65 1.67 6.48 -9.07
CA VAL A 65 1.95 5.32 -8.22
C VAL A 65 3.45 5.09 -8.07
N LYS A 66 4.20 5.14 -9.17
CA LYS A 66 5.66 5.01 -9.18
C LYS A 66 6.32 6.03 -8.25
N ASN A 67 5.97 7.31 -8.39
CA ASN A 67 6.56 8.37 -7.57
C ASN A 67 6.25 8.16 -6.08
N VAL A 68 5.02 7.78 -5.74
CA VAL A 68 4.64 7.49 -4.35
C VAL A 68 5.38 6.28 -3.81
N THR A 69 5.55 5.20 -4.60
CA THR A 69 6.34 4.04 -4.15
C THR A 69 7.82 4.37 -3.95
N ILE A 70 8.41 5.25 -4.77
CA ILE A 70 9.80 5.71 -4.59
C ILE A 70 9.91 6.50 -3.29
N LEU A 71 8.98 7.43 -3.03
CA LEU A 71 8.93 8.17 -1.78
C LEU A 71 8.79 7.21 -0.58
N GLY A 72 8.02 6.14 -0.73
CA GLY A 72 7.90 5.13 0.32
C GLY A 72 9.16 4.34 0.60
N ALA A 73 9.97 4.04 -0.41
CA ALA A 73 11.29 3.43 -0.19
C ALA A 73 12.25 4.39 0.54
N ILE A 74 12.15 5.70 0.27
CA ILE A 74 12.91 6.73 1.00
C ILE A 74 12.41 6.84 2.44
N ASP A 75 11.10 6.81 2.68
CA ASP A 75 10.53 6.86 4.03
C ASP A 75 10.90 5.62 4.85
N ALA A 76 10.85 4.43 4.26
CA ALA A 76 11.31 3.19 4.91
C ALA A 76 12.82 3.23 5.25
N LEU A 77 13.65 3.81 4.36
CA LEU A 77 15.07 4.04 4.66
C LEU A 77 15.24 5.07 5.78
N HIS A 78 14.39 6.08 5.83
CA HIS A 78 14.44 7.13 6.82
C HIS A 78 14.06 6.65 8.22
N GLU A 79 13.12 5.71 8.32
CA GLU A 79 12.77 5.01 9.57
C GLU A 79 13.93 4.23 10.17
N HIS A 80 15.02 4.02 9.41
CA HIS A 80 16.26 3.46 9.94
C HIS A 80 16.90 4.30 11.03
N PHE A 81 16.79 5.62 10.90
CA PHE A 81 17.53 6.53 11.76
C PHE A 81 16.70 6.79 13.01
N ILE A 82 17.19 6.32 14.16
CA ILE A 82 16.57 6.58 15.46
C ILE A 82 16.93 8.01 15.86
N TYR A 83 16.00 8.95 15.66
CA TYR A 83 16.12 10.32 16.12
C TYR A 83 14.74 10.96 16.35
N GLU A 84 14.71 12.06 17.10
CA GLU A 84 13.46 12.79 17.34
C GLU A 84 13.01 13.51 16.06
N PHE A 85 11.90 13.06 15.47
CA PHE A 85 11.38 13.69 14.27
C PHE A 85 10.89 15.11 14.57
N PRO A 86 11.39 16.14 13.87
CA PRO A 86 10.85 17.47 14.01
C PRO A 86 9.41 17.51 13.50
N LEU A 87 8.59 18.42 14.06
CA LEU A 87 7.14 18.50 13.80
C LEU A 87 6.79 18.53 12.29
N TRP A 88 7.61 19.19 11.48
CA TRP A 88 7.39 19.29 10.04
C TRP A 88 7.60 17.95 9.31
N VAL A 89 8.50 17.08 9.77
CA VAL A 89 8.67 15.72 9.22
C VAL A 89 7.42 14.89 9.52
N LEU A 90 6.89 14.99 10.73
CA LEU A 90 5.64 14.31 11.11
C LEU A 90 4.47 14.76 10.22
N ALA A 91 4.36 16.06 9.97
CA ALA A 91 3.34 16.59 9.05
C ALA A 91 3.51 16.01 7.63
N LEU A 92 4.74 15.97 7.10
CA LEU A 92 5.03 15.38 5.78
C LEU A 92 4.68 13.89 5.73
N ARG A 93 4.93 13.13 6.81
CA ARG A 93 4.56 11.71 6.90
C ARG A 93 3.05 11.50 6.83
N ILE A 94 2.25 12.36 7.46
CA ILE A 94 0.78 12.31 7.35
C ILE A 94 0.36 12.53 5.89
N PHE A 95 0.94 13.51 5.20
CA PHE A 95 0.65 13.74 3.78
C PHE A 95 1.09 12.56 2.90
N TYR A 96 2.26 11.98 3.17
CA TYR A 96 2.75 10.80 2.48
C TYR A 96 1.81 9.60 2.69
N PHE A 97 1.38 9.35 3.92
CA PHE A 97 0.42 8.27 4.22
C PHE A 97 -0.92 8.46 3.50
N PHE A 98 -1.42 9.70 3.43
CA PHE A 98 -2.61 9.97 2.62
C PHE A 98 -2.35 9.72 1.13
N ALA A 99 -1.21 10.17 0.61
CA ALA A 99 -0.81 9.95 -0.78
C ALA A 99 -0.64 8.45 -1.10
N SER A 100 -0.17 7.64 -0.15
CA SER A 100 0.00 6.19 -0.31
C SER A 100 -1.34 5.47 -0.41
N LEU A 101 -2.32 5.82 0.43
CA LEU A 101 -3.70 5.31 0.32
C LEU A 101 -4.33 5.65 -1.03
N VAL A 102 -4.18 6.90 -1.48
CA VAL A 102 -4.65 7.33 -2.81
C VAL A 102 -3.92 6.57 -3.92
N ALA A 103 -2.61 6.36 -3.79
CA ALA A 103 -1.82 5.60 -4.76
C ALA A 103 -2.29 4.15 -4.90
N ILE A 104 -2.68 3.48 -3.80
CA ILE A 104 -3.24 2.12 -3.86
C ILE A 104 -4.53 2.10 -4.70
N ILE A 105 -5.42 3.07 -4.50
CA ILE A 105 -6.68 3.18 -5.26
C ILE A 105 -6.39 3.50 -6.73
N VAL A 106 -5.49 4.45 -7.01
CA VAL A 106 -5.06 4.80 -8.37
C VAL A 106 -4.40 3.60 -9.06
N PHE A 107 -3.62 2.80 -8.34
CA PHE A 107 -3.06 1.54 -8.84
C PHE A 107 -4.16 0.55 -9.21
N CYS A 108 -5.17 0.37 -8.37
CA CYS A 108 -6.33 -0.48 -8.69
C CYS A 108 -7.07 0.00 -9.95
N VAL A 109 -7.25 1.31 -10.11
CA VAL A 109 -7.85 1.90 -11.33
C VAL A 109 -6.97 1.65 -12.55
N ALA A 110 -5.65 1.84 -12.43
CA ALA A 110 -4.70 1.59 -13.52
C ALA A 110 -4.71 0.12 -13.94
N MET A 111 -4.71 -0.81 -12.99
CA MET A 111 -4.76 -2.24 -13.28
C MET A 111 -6.10 -2.65 -13.87
N ARG A 112 -7.23 -2.09 -13.40
CA ARG A 112 -8.54 -2.29 -14.04
C ARG A 112 -8.53 -1.83 -15.49
N TYR A 113 -7.99 -0.64 -15.76
CA TYR A 113 -7.89 -0.09 -17.11
C TYR A 113 -6.98 -0.94 -18.01
N PHE A 114 -5.84 -1.38 -17.48
CA PHE A 114 -4.98 -2.36 -18.14
C PHE A 114 -5.77 -3.61 -18.52
N SER A 115 -6.48 -4.21 -17.56
CA SER A 115 -7.26 -5.44 -17.79
C SER A 115 -8.38 -5.23 -18.82
N GLN A 116 -8.99 -4.04 -18.88
CA GLN A 116 -9.96 -3.69 -19.91
C GLN A 116 -9.33 -3.68 -21.31
N LYS A 117 -8.13 -3.12 -21.44
CA LYS A 117 -7.44 -3.01 -22.73
C LYS A 117 -6.92 -4.35 -23.25
N VAL A 118 -6.59 -5.29 -22.35
CA VAL A 118 -6.13 -6.64 -22.71
C VAL A 118 -7.29 -7.65 -22.82
N GLY A 119 -8.47 -7.33 -22.29
CA GLY A 119 -9.64 -8.23 -22.33
C GLY A 119 -9.74 -9.21 -21.16
N PHE A 120 -9.06 -8.95 -20.04
CA PHE A 120 -9.09 -9.80 -18.84
C PHE A 120 -10.35 -9.58 -17.99
N SER A 121 -11.46 -10.16 -18.44
CA SER A 121 -12.80 -9.95 -17.87
C SER A 121 -12.90 -10.19 -16.35
N LYS A 122 -12.20 -11.20 -15.80
CA LYS A 122 -12.23 -11.50 -14.37
C LYS A 122 -11.44 -10.46 -13.58
N SER A 123 -10.24 -10.12 -14.03
CA SER A 123 -9.41 -9.08 -13.40
C SER A 123 -10.08 -7.72 -13.36
N ILE A 124 -10.83 -7.32 -14.39
CA ILE A 124 -11.57 -6.04 -14.41
C ILE A 124 -12.50 -5.90 -13.19
N LYS A 125 -13.30 -6.95 -12.93
CA LYS A 125 -14.25 -6.96 -11.81
C LYS A 125 -13.51 -6.96 -10.47
N ARG A 126 -12.47 -7.77 -10.34
CA ARG A 126 -11.68 -7.88 -9.10
C ARG A 126 -10.94 -6.60 -8.74
N TRP A 127 -10.32 -5.92 -9.71
CA TRP A 127 -9.67 -4.63 -9.45
C TRP A 127 -10.64 -3.53 -9.05
N LYS A 128 -11.86 -3.53 -9.61
CA LYS A 128 -12.93 -2.61 -9.16
C LYS A 128 -13.29 -2.87 -7.69
N THR A 129 -13.53 -4.14 -7.32
CA THR A 129 -13.87 -4.51 -5.94
C THR A 129 -12.73 -4.17 -4.98
N THR A 130 -11.48 -4.49 -5.34
CA THR A 130 -10.29 -4.15 -4.53
C THR A 130 -10.19 -2.65 -4.28
N GLY A 131 -10.35 -1.83 -5.32
CA GLY A 131 -10.30 -0.37 -5.17
C GLY A 131 -11.41 0.17 -4.26
N LEU A 132 -12.63 -0.37 -4.35
CA LEU A 132 -13.74 -0.01 -3.47
C LEU A 132 -13.48 -0.42 -2.01
N LEU A 133 -12.90 -1.60 -1.79
CA LEU A 133 -12.52 -2.06 -0.46
C LEU A 133 -11.50 -1.12 0.18
N PHE A 134 -10.43 -0.73 -0.53
CA PHE A 134 -9.47 0.26 -0.04
C PHE A 134 -10.11 1.64 0.21
N TRP A 135 -11.04 2.05 -0.65
CA TRP A 135 -11.75 3.31 -0.48
C TRP A 135 -12.58 3.35 0.81
N PHE A 136 -13.44 2.34 1.03
CA PHE A 136 -14.37 2.33 2.15
C PHE A 136 -13.76 1.88 3.48
N ILE A 137 -12.79 0.96 3.46
CA ILE A 137 -12.21 0.41 4.70
C ILE A 137 -11.00 1.24 5.16
N TYR A 138 -10.25 1.86 4.25
CA TYR A 138 -9.06 2.62 4.60
C TYR A 138 -9.20 4.13 4.39
N LEU A 139 -9.44 4.58 3.16
CA LEU A 139 -9.35 6.01 2.84
C LEU A 139 -10.41 6.85 3.57
N ILE A 140 -11.68 6.44 3.53
CA ILE A 140 -12.77 7.16 4.19
C ILE A 140 -12.56 7.20 5.72
N PRO A 141 -12.37 6.06 6.42
CA PRO A 141 -12.19 6.08 7.88
C PRO A 141 -10.97 6.88 8.32
N PHE A 142 -9.85 6.77 7.58
CA PHE A 142 -8.65 7.54 7.88
C PHE A 142 -8.90 9.05 7.75
N PHE A 143 -9.58 9.48 6.68
CA PHE A 143 -9.94 10.89 6.49
C PHE A 143 -10.80 11.43 7.65
N PHE A 144 -11.83 10.69 8.07
CA PHE A 144 -12.66 11.09 9.20
C PHE A 144 -11.88 11.10 10.52
N PHE A 145 -10.97 10.14 10.73
CA PHE A 145 -10.10 10.12 11.90
C PHE A 145 -9.22 11.38 11.96
N CYS A 146 -8.60 11.77 10.86
CA CYS A 146 -7.82 13.01 10.77
C CYS A 146 -8.67 14.26 11.06
N LEU A 147 -9.91 14.32 10.55
CA LEU A 147 -10.82 15.43 10.83
C LEU A 147 -11.18 15.53 12.31
N ILE A 148 -11.55 14.41 12.93
CA ILE A 148 -11.90 14.36 14.36
C ILE A 148 -10.70 14.81 15.21
N PHE A 149 -9.51 14.30 14.91
CA PHE A 149 -8.30 14.66 15.64
C PHE A 149 -7.93 16.14 15.44
N GLY A 150 -8.06 16.67 14.22
CA GLY A 150 -7.85 18.08 13.93
C GLY A 150 -8.82 18.99 14.71
N ILE A 151 -10.09 18.61 14.79
CA ILE A 151 -11.10 19.35 15.56
C ILE A 151 -10.76 19.33 17.06
N ALA A 152 -10.33 18.20 17.62
CA ALA A 152 -9.94 18.12 19.03
C ALA A 152 -8.72 18.97 19.37
N ILE A 153 -7.71 19.01 18.49
CA ILE A 153 -6.56 19.91 18.64
C ILE A 153 -7.03 21.37 18.70
N LEU A 154 -7.89 21.78 17.75
CA LEU A 154 -8.42 23.14 17.71
C LEU A 154 -9.28 23.48 18.94
N ALA A 155 -10.06 22.51 19.42
CA ALA A 155 -10.89 22.64 20.61
C ALA A 155 -10.08 22.56 21.93
N LYS A 156 -8.78 22.23 21.86
CA LYS A 156 -7.92 21.94 23.03
C LYS A 156 -8.52 20.86 23.94
N THR A 157 -9.25 19.91 23.36
CA THR A 157 -9.86 18.79 24.09
C THR A 157 -9.00 17.54 23.91
N SER A 158 -8.84 16.75 24.98
CA SER A 158 -8.25 15.43 24.89
C SER A 158 -9.33 14.42 24.48
N ILE A 159 -9.07 13.65 23.42
CA ILE A 159 -9.89 12.50 23.06
C ILE A 159 -9.29 11.28 23.77
N ASN A 160 -9.91 10.86 24.88
CA ASN A 160 -9.55 9.62 25.56
C ASN A 160 -10.41 8.47 24.99
N TYR A 161 -9.91 7.76 23.97
CA TYR A 161 -10.54 6.53 23.48
C TYR A 161 -9.96 5.31 24.19
N THR A 162 -10.77 4.65 25.03
CA THR A 162 -10.41 3.34 25.60
C THR A 162 -10.72 2.26 24.57
N PHE A 163 -9.71 1.76 23.87
CA PHE A 163 -9.87 0.68 22.91
C PHE A 163 -10.00 -0.66 23.63
N HIS A 164 -11.21 -1.21 23.67
CA HIS A 164 -11.41 -2.53 24.27
C HIS A 164 -10.76 -3.62 23.38
N PRO A 165 -9.99 -4.59 23.93
CA PRO A 165 -9.29 -5.61 23.14
C PRO A 165 -10.20 -6.39 22.18
N PHE A 166 -11.46 -6.57 22.56
CA PHE A 166 -12.49 -7.18 21.71
C PHE A 166 -12.61 -6.52 20.33
N TRP A 167 -12.59 -5.19 20.26
CA TRP A 167 -12.69 -4.46 18.99
C TRP A 167 -11.49 -4.71 18.08
N MET A 168 -10.30 -4.91 18.65
CA MET A 168 -9.10 -5.24 17.87
C MET A 168 -9.27 -6.59 17.15
N LEU A 169 -9.82 -7.60 17.82
CA LEU A 169 -10.06 -8.93 17.24
C LEU A 169 -11.09 -8.88 16.10
N VAL A 170 -12.12 -8.04 16.22
CA VAL A 170 -13.16 -7.87 15.18
C VAL A 170 -12.66 -7.02 14.01
N LEU A 171 -11.85 -5.98 14.26
CA LEU A 171 -11.37 -5.09 13.21
C LEU A 171 -10.25 -5.72 12.38
N LEU A 172 -9.44 -6.62 12.95
CA LEU A 172 -8.34 -7.28 12.24
C LEU A 172 -8.76 -7.97 10.93
N PRO A 173 -9.79 -8.84 10.88
CA PRO A 173 -10.21 -9.44 9.61
C PRO A 173 -10.76 -8.41 8.61
N VAL A 174 -11.43 -7.37 9.11
CA VAL A 174 -11.98 -6.29 8.27
C VAL A 174 -10.85 -5.52 7.61
N THR A 175 -9.79 -5.17 8.35
CA THR A 175 -8.63 -4.46 7.81
C THR A 175 -7.79 -5.36 6.90
N LEU A 176 -7.68 -6.66 7.14
CA LEU A 176 -6.94 -7.55 6.24
C LEU A 176 -7.68 -7.83 4.92
N THR A 177 -9.00 -7.63 4.86
CA THR A 177 -9.83 -7.97 3.70
C THR A 177 -9.38 -7.31 2.38
N PRO A 178 -9.13 -5.98 2.30
CA PRO A 178 -8.63 -5.35 1.07
C PRO A 178 -7.29 -5.90 0.59
N TRP A 179 -6.37 -6.21 1.52
CA TRP A 179 -5.06 -6.77 1.19
C TRP A 179 -5.15 -8.18 0.62
N ILE A 180 -5.89 -9.06 1.29
CA ILE A 180 -6.14 -10.43 0.81
C ILE A 180 -6.79 -10.38 -0.58
N HIS A 181 -7.81 -9.54 -0.75
CA HIS A 181 -8.49 -9.38 -2.04
C HIS A 181 -7.55 -8.81 -3.12
N GLY A 182 -6.64 -7.90 -2.76
CA GLY A 182 -5.60 -7.37 -3.65
C GLY A 182 -4.61 -8.45 -4.12
N LEU A 183 -4.12 -9.29 -3.22
CA LEU A 183 -3.25 -10.44 -3.54
C LEU A 183 -3.95 -11.44 -4.46
N VAL A 184 -5.23 -11.72 -4.19
CA VAL A 184 -6.09 -12.57 -5.04
C VAL A 184 -6.33 -11.93 -6.42
N SER A 185 -6.42 -10.61 -6.50
CA SER A 185 -6.56 -9.89 -7.79
C SER A 185 -5.28 -9.98 -8.62
N LEU A 186 -4.11 -9.80 -8.00
CA LEU A 186 -2.81 -9.98 -8.64
C LEU A 186 -2.63 -11.41 -9.18
N SER A 187 -2.98 -12.43 -8.38
CA SER A 187 -2.84 -13.83 -8.80
C SER A 187 -3.78 -14.20 -9.96
N THR A 188 -5.00 -13.65 -9.97
CA THR A 188 -5.96 -13.84 -11.06
C THR A 188 -5.44 -13.26 -12.37
N MET A 189 -4.95 -12.02 -12.32
CA MET A 189 -4.41 -11.33 -13.49
C MET A 189 -3.19 -12.04 -14.04
N LYS A 190 -2.33 -12.57 -13.17
CA LYS A 190 -1.20 -13.43 -13.56
C LYS A 190 -1.68 -14.68 -14.29
N SER A 191 -2.72 -15.35 -13.78
CA SER A 191 -3.29 -16.55 -14.40
C SER A 191 -3.87 -16.25 -15.79
N GLU A 192 -4.66 -15.17 -15.92
CA GLU A 192 -5.22 -14.74 -17.22
C GLU A 192 -4.13 -14.40 -18.24
N ALA A 193 -3.06 -13.72 -17.81
CA ALA A 193 -1.91 -13.42 -18.66
C ALA A 193 -1.17 -14.69 -19.12
N GLN A 194 -1.01 -15.67 -18.25
CA GLN A 194 -0.38 -16.95 -18.59
C GLN A 194 -1.24 -17.78 -19.54
N SER A 195 -2.57 -17.80 -19.37
CA SER A 195 -3.46 -18.48 -20.32
C SER A 195 -3.40 -17.85 -21.70
N MET A 196 -3.36 -16.51 -21.79
CA MET A 196 -3.26 -15.82 -23.08
C MET A 196 -1.98 -16.18 -23.82
N LEU A 197 -0.83 -16.21 -23.13
CA LEU A 197 0.45 -16.57 -23.75
C LEU A 197 0.44 -17.99 -24.34
N ARG A 198 -0.21 -18.95 -23.68
CA ARG A 198 -0.30 -20.34 -24.18
C ARG A 198 -1.12 -20.49 -25.46
N PHE A 199 -2.02 -19.55 -25.76
CA PHE A 199 -2.79 -19.56 -27.01
C PHE A 199 -2.03 -18.86 -28.16
N CYS A 200 -0.98 -18.10 -27.87
CA CYS A 200 -0.19 -17.37 -28.86
C CYS A 200 1.09 -18.10 -29.28
N THR A 201 1.47 -19.18 -28.59
CA THR A 201 2.61 -20.05 -28.89
C THR A 201 2.15 -21.34 -29.52
#